data_AF-A0A2I4DES7-F1
#
_entry.id   AF-A0A2I4DES7-F1
#
_cell.length_a   1.000
_cell.length_b   1.000
_cell.length_c   1.000
_cell.angle_alpha   90.00
_cell.angle_beta   90.00
_cell.angle_gamma   90.00
#
_symmetry.space_group_name_H-M   'P 1'
#
loop_
_entity.id
_entity.type
_entity.pdbx_description
1 polymer ?
#
loop_
_entity_poly.entity_id
_entity_poly.type
_entity_poly.pdbx_seq_one_letter_code
_entity_poly.pdbx_strand_id
1 'polypeptide(L)'
;MERPEAETERLTRREILARNKAEGVLYPSGQYGHKLTLPRPPRAPSNELKLAAVAVDLNVRPRSADMPPMMQERAFRYTRALLDAYPEKKPSPTHLAMCLKKEFDATYGMAWHCIVGKSFGSFVTHSNGGFVYFSVDKLSFLLFKTVVRQVKSPSQLKL
;
A
#
# COMPACT_ATOMS: atom_id res chain seq x y z
N MET A 1 -29.19 -77.32 -13.83
CA MET A 1 -29.29 -76.25 -14.85
C MET A 1 -29.30 -74.94 -14.08
N GLU A 2 -28.15 -74.40 -13.70
CA GLU A 2 -27.16 -73.60 -14.47
C GLU A 2 -27.30 -72.10 -14.16
N ARG A 3 -26.15 -71.46 -13.87
CA ARG A 3 -25.93 -70.02 -13.65
C ARG A 3 -25.99 -69.24 -14.97
N PRO A 4 -26.19 -67.89 -14.94
CA PRO A 4 -25.06 -66.93 -14.95
C PRO A 4 -25.29 -65.72 -14.00
N GLU A 5 -24.33 -65.33 -13.15
CA GLU A 5 -23.32 -64.28 -13.36
C GLU A 5 -23.86 -62.90 -13.79
N ALA A 6 -23.84 -61.94 -12.85
CA ALA A 6 -23.83 -60.51 -13.12
C ALA A 6 -22.77 -59.86 -12.22
N GLU A 7 -21.63 -59.60 -12.84
CA GLU A 7 -20.52 -58.79 -12.37
C GLU A 7 -21.03 -57.35 -12.13
N THR A 8 -20.85 -56.80 -10.94
CA THR A 8 -21.12 -55.37 -10.69
C THR A 8 -19.99 -54.75 -9.88
N GLU A 9 -19.07 -54.17 -10.65
CA GLU A 9 -18.18 -53.04 -10.37
C GLU A 9 -17.52 -52.95 -8.99
N ARG A 10 -16.25 -53.38 -8.95
CA ARG A 10 -15.26 -52.83 -8.02
C ARG A 10 -14.97 -51.38 -8.41
N LEU A 11 -15.73 -50.46 -7.83
CA LEU A 11 -15.47 -49.02 -7.95
C LEU A 11 -14.01 -48.72 -7.61
N THR A 12 -13.37 -47.96 -8.48
CA THR A 12 -11.97 -47.59 -8.27
C THR A 12 -11.86 -46.61 -7.11
N ARG A 13 -10.71 -46.63 -6.43
CA ARG A 13 -10.45 -45.81 -5.23
C ARG A 13 -10.68 -44.31 -5.46
N ARG A 14 -10.56 -43.83 -6.71
CA ARG A 14 -10.84 -42.44 -7.10
C ARG A 14 -12.34 -42.10 -7.10
N GLU A 15 -13.20 -43.03 -7.49
CA GLU A 15 -14.65 -42.81 -7.54
C GLU A 15 -15.27 -42.84 -6.13
N ILE A 16 -14.78 -43.71 -5.26
CA ILE A 16 -15.18 -43.75 -3.84
C ILE A 16 -14.79 -42.44 -3.12
N LEU A 17 -13.60 -41.90 -3.40
CA LEU A 17 -13.15 -40.62 -2.85
C LEU A 17 -13.97 -39.43 -3.38
N ALA A 18 -14.39 -39.46 -4.65
CA ALA A 18 -15.23 -38.43 -5.23
C ALA A 18 -16.65 -38.43 -4.62
N ARG A 19 -17.25 -39.60 -4.41
CA ARG A 19 -18.55 -39.75 -3.75
C ARG A 19 -18.52 -39.24 -2.30
N ASN A 20 -17.48 -39.60 -1.56
CA ASN A 20 -17.34 -39.17 -0.15
C ASN A 20 -17.04 -37.68 0.00
N LYS A 21 -16.52 -37.00 -1.03
CA LYS A 21 -16.31 -35.55 -1.06
C LYS A 21 -17.63 -34.77 -1.29
N ALA A 22 -18.63 -35.38 -1.91
CA ALA A 22 -19.94 -34.77 -2.14
C ALA A 22 -20.89 -34.89 -0.93
N GLU A 23 -20.74 -35.96 -0.12
CA GLU A 23 -21.65 -36.28 1.00
C GLU A 23 -21.15 -35.83 2.39
N GLY A 24 -19.99 -35.16 2.49
CA GLY A 24 -19.52 -34.55 3.74
C GLY A 24 -19.24 -35.53 4.90
N VAL A 25 -19.04 -36.82 4.62
CA VAL A 25 -18.89 -37.87 5.64
C VAL A 25 -17.43 -37.92 6.13
N LEU A 26 -17.17 -37.32 7.29
CA LEU A 26 -15.92 -37.48 8.05
C LEU A 26 -15.86 -38.86 8.75
N TYR A 27 -14.75 -39.57 8.62
CA TYR A 27 -14.48 -40.79 9.39
C TYR A 27 -14.27 -40.48 10.88
N PRO A 28 -14.83 -41.28 11.81
CA PRO A 28 -14.51 -41.16 13.23
C PRO A 28 -13.31 -42.04 13.59
N SER A 29 -12.27 -41.47 14.19
CA SER A 29 -11.24 -42.27 14.86
C SER A 29 -10.68 -41.56 16.09
N GLY A 30 -10.67 -42.28 17.22
CA GLY A 30 -9.69 -42.15 18.30
C GLY A 30 -9.98 -41.14 19.42
N GLN A 31 -10.31 -41.64 20.61
CA GLN A 31 -10.38 -40.91 21.86
C GLN A 31 -8.98 -40.46 22.36
N TYR A 32 -8.36 -39.45 21.75
CA TYR A 32 -7.31 -38.61 22.37
C TYR A 32 -7.30 -37.25 21.65
N GLY A 33 -8.22 -36.37 22.05
CA GLY A 33 -8.47 -35.09 21.38
C GLY A 33 -7.49 -33.97 21.77
N HIS A 34 -6.18 -34.15 21.61
CA HIS A 34 -5.30 -32.99 21.48
C HIS A 34 -5.48 -32.44 20.07
N LYS A 35 -6.36 -31.45 19.94
CA LYS A 35 -6.53 -30.69 18.70
C LYS A 35 -5.17 -30.13 18.31
N LEU A 36 -4.49 -30.74 17.32
CA LEU A 36 -3.30 -30.18 16.69
C LEU A 36 -3.76 -28.90 15.97
N THR A 37 -3.83 -27.79 16.71
CA THR A 37 -3.97 -26.47 16.11
C THR A 37 -2.68 -26.21 15.34
N LEU A 38 -2.75 -26.34 14.02
CA LEU A 38 -1.75 -25.78 13.14
C LEU A 38 -1.53 -24.31 13.56
N PRO A 39 -0.28 -23.85 13.73
CA PRO A 39 -0.03 -22.45 14.02
C PRO A 39 -0.69 -21.63 12.91
N ARG A 40 -1.58 -20.72 13.31
CA ARG A 40 -2.23 -19.80 12.38
C ARG A 40 -1.12 -19.14 11.55
N PRO A 41 -1.17 -19.17 10.20
CA PRO A 41 -0.17 -18.50 9.39
C PRO A 41 -0.05 -17.05 9.87
N PRO A 42 1.16 -16.48 9.95
CA PRO A 42 1.34 -15.10 10.39
C PRO A 42 0.37 -14.22 9.60
N ARG A 43 -0.47 -13.45 10.30
CA ARG A 43 -1.33 -12.48 9.63
C ARG A 43 -0.41 -11.58 8.82
N ALA A 44 -0.69 -11.44 7.52
CA ALA A 44 0.08 -10.54 6.68
C ALA A 44 0.14 -9.16 7.37
N PRO A 45 1.31 -8.52 7.42
CA PRO A 45 1.46 -7.25 8.11
C PRO A 45 0.50 -6.23 7.51
N SER A 46 -0.12 -5.42 8.37
CA SER A 46 -0.95 -4.30 7.94
C SER A 46 -0.14 -3.33 7.06
N ASN A 47 -0.81 -2.56 6.22
CA ASN A 47 -0.15 -1.58 5.36
C ASN A 47 0.65 -0.55 6.17
N GLU A 48 0.22 -0.26 7.40
CA GLU A 48 0.93 0.61 8.34
C GLU A 48 2.26 0.01 8.81
N LEU A 49 2.27 -1.28 9.16
CA LEU A 49 3.51 -1.99 9.54
C LEU A 49 4.50 -2.02 8.38
N LYS A 50 4.02 -2.26 7.16
CA LYS A 50 4.84 -2.20 5.95
C LYS A 50 5.42 -0.81 5.73
N LEU A 51 4.58 0.23 5.85
CA LEU A 51 5.03 1.62 5.70
C LEU A 51 6.06 2.00 6.77
N ALA A 52 5.86 1.58 8.02
CA ALA A 52 6.80 1.82 9.11
C ALA A 52 8.16 1.16 8.83
N ALA A 53 8.17 -0.09 8.36
CA ALA A 53 9.40 -0.78 7.95
C ALA A 53 10.11 -0.02 6.82
N VAL A 54 9.38 0.38 5.78
CA VAL A 54 9.95 1.18 4.67
C VAL A 54 10.50 2.52 5.17
N ALA A 55 9.82 3.19 6.09
CA ALA A 55 10.30 4.46 6.64
C ALA A 55 11.63 4.25 7.40
N VAL A 56 11.75 3.17 8.18
CA VAL A 56 13.00 2.81 8.86
C VAL A 56 14.12 2.53 7.87
N ASP A 57 13.88 1.69 6.87
CA ASP A 57 14.87 1.31 5.86
C ASP A 57 15.39 2.52 5.07
N LEU A 58 14.50 3.48 4.80
CA LEU A 58 14.84 4.71 4.08
C LEU A 58 15.34 5.82 5.01
N ASN A 59 15.55 5.57 6.30
CA ASN A 59 15.89 6.58 7.31
C ASN A 59 15.00 7.84 7.22
N VAL A 60 13.70 7.60 7.09
CA VAL A 60 12.63 8.59 7.06
C VAL A 60 11.94 8.57 8.42
N ARG A 61 11.71 9.76 8.98
CA ARG A 61 10.91 9.95 10.19
C ARG A 61 9.60 10.65 9.84
N PRO A 62 8.49 9.90 9.69
CA PRO A 62 7.15 10.47 9.55
C PRO A 62 6.82 11.37 10.74
N ARG A 63 6.09 12.45 10.51
CA ARG A 63 5.67 13.40 11.56
C ARG A 63 4.15 13.53 11.62
N SER A 64 3.51 13.73 10.47
CA SER A 64 2.05 13.77 10.35
C SER A 64 1.66 13.50 8.90
N ALA A 65 0.52 12.86 8.67
CA ALA A 65 0.02 12.58 7.32
C ALA A 65 -1.48 12.29 7.36
N ASP A 66 -2.21 12.66 6.31
CA ASP A 66 -3.58 12.21 6.07
C ASP A 66 -3.71 11.38 4.78
N MET A 67 -2.67 11.36 3.93
CA MET A 67 -2.68 10.64 2.66
C MET A 67 -2.49 9.12 2.83
N PRO A 68 -3.00 8.28 1.91
CA PRO A 68 -2.93 6.82 2.03
C PRO A 68 -1.50 6.28 2.12
N PRO A 69 -1.27 5.11 2.77
CA PRO A 69 0.07 4.56 2.98
C PRO A 69 0.91 4.40 1.71
N MET A 70 0.31 3.97 0.59
CA MET A 70 1.03 3.82 -0.67
C MET A 70 1.53 5.16 -1.22
N MET A 71 0.79 6.24 -0.99
CA MET A 71 1.20 7.59 -1.39
C MET A 71 2.35 8.09 -0.50
N GLN A 72 2.30 7.80 0.81
CA GLN A 72 3.39 8.10 1.75
C GLN A 72 4.68 7.37 1.36
N GLU A 73 4.57 6.07 1.07
CA GLU A 73 5.69 5.27 0.59
C GLU A 73 6.34 5.87 -0.66
N ARG A 74 5.54 6.32 -1.65
CA ARG A 74 6.07 6.98 -2.84
C ARG A 74 6.82 8.26 -2.50
N ALA A 75 6.29 9.10 -1.61
CA ALA A 75 6.97 10.32 -1.16
C ALA A 75 8.34 10.00 -0.53
N PHE A 76 8.39 8.97 0.31
CA PHE A 76 9.60 8.55 1.03
C PHE A 76 10.66 8.00 0.07
N ARG A 77 10.27 7.05 -0.79
CA ARG A 77 11.17 6.43 -1.77
C ARG A 77 11.72 7.46 -2.75
N TYR A 78 10.86 8.33 -3.27
CA TYR A 78 11.29 9.35 -4.23
C TYR A 78 12.23 10.37 -3.58
N THR A 79 11.94 10.79 -2.34
CA THR A 79 12.83 11.71 -1.60
C THR A 79 14.20 11.08 -1.35
N ARG A 80 14.24 9.80 -0.93
CA ARG A 80 15.50 9.07 -0.72
C ARG A 80 16.29 8.96 -2.03
N ALA A 81 15.64 8.55 -3.12
CA ALA A 81 16.28 8.47 -4.43
C ALA A 81 16.86 9.82 -4.89
N LEU A 82 16.15 10.93 -4.68
CA LEU A 82 16.66 12.27 -5.00
C LEU A 82 17.87 12.67 -4.17
N LEU A 83 17.93 12.28 -2.90
CA LEU A 83 19.09 12.56 -2.04
C LEU A 83 20.29 11.72 -2.45
N ASP A 84 20.07 10.46 -2.82
CA ASP A 84 21.11 9.50 -3.16
C ASP A 84 21.69 9.74 -4.57
N ALA A 85 20.92 10.35 -5.48
CA ALA A 85 21.36 10.67 -6.85
C ALA A 85 22.49 11.71 -6.93
N TYR A 86 22.76 12.45 -5.86
CA TYR A 86 23.78 13.50 -5.83
C TYR A 86 24.78 13.29 -4.65
N PRO A 87 25.63 12.25 -4.72
CA PRO A 87 26.51 11.87 -3.62
C PRO A 87 27.58 12.92 -3.30
N GLU A 88 28.11 13.62 -4.31
CA GLU A 88 29.19 14.60 -4.11
C GLU A 88 28.69 15.97 -3.61
N LYS A 89 27.48 16.37 -4.02
CA LYS A 89 26.90 17.66 -3.66
C LYS A 89 25.41 17.51 -3.38
N LYS A 90 25.05 17.62 -2.10
CA LYS A 90 23.64 17.55 -1.69
C LYS A 90 22.79 18.56 -2.48
N PRO A 91 21.64 18.15 -3.02
CA PRO A 91 20.77 19.02 -3.78
C PRO A 91 20.23 20.14 -2.87
N SER A 92 19.98 21.31 -3.46
CA SER A 92 19.39 22.42 -2.70
C SER A 92 17.97 22.06 -2.25
N PRO A 93 17.50 22.58 -1.09
CA PRO A 93 16.12 22.37 -0.65
C PRO A 93 15.09 22.76 -1.71
N THR A 94 15.33 23.87 -2.43
CA THR A 94 14.48 24.32 -3.53
C THR A 94 14.40 23.31 -4.67
N HIS A 95 15.52 22.67 -5.02
CA HIS A 95 15.54 21.64 -6.05
C HIS A 95 14.73 20.41 -5.63
N LEU A 96 14.92 19.95 -4.38
CA LEU A 96 14.15 18.84 -3.82
C LEU A 96 12.64 19.13 -3.81
N ALA A 97 12.25 20.31 -3.35
CA ALA A 97 10.85 20.74 -3.32
C ALA A 97 10.22 20.76 -4.73
N MET A 98 10.95 21.31 -5.71
CA MET A 98 10.52 21.34 -7.10
C MET A 98 10.33 19.92 -7.66
N CYS A 99 11.27 19.01 -7.43
CA CYS A 99 11.19 17.65 -7.95
C CYS A 99 10.02 16.86 -7.33
N LEU A 100 9.81 16.97 -6.02
CA LEU A 100 8.66 16.36 -5.34
C LEU A 100 7.33 16.89 -5.84
N LYS A 101 7.21 18.23 -5.96
CA LYS A 101 6.02 18.87 -6.51
C LYS A 101 5.72 18.36 -7.92
N LYS A 102 6.72 18.34 -8.80
CA LYS A 102 6.55 17.88 -10.19
C LYS A 102 6.11 16.41 -10.27
N GLU A 103 6.72 15.53 -9.49
CA GLU A 103 6.37 14.12 -9.43
C GLU A 103 4.90 13.91 -8.99
N PHE A 104 4.48 14.64 -7.96
CA PHE A 104 3.12 14.49 -7.41
C PHE A 104 2.06 15.17 -8.26
N ASP A 105 2.37 16.31 -8.89
CA ASP A 105 1.49 16.93 -9.89
C ASP A 105 1.26 15.99 -11.09
N ALA A 106 2.33 15.36 -11.58
CA ALA A 106 2.25 14.42 -12.70
C ALA A 106 1.50 13.13 -12.33
N THR A 107 1.73 12.60 -11.12
CA THR A 107 1.18 11.30 -10.70
C THR A 107 -0.26 11.41 -10.18
N TYR A 108 -0.59 12.47 -9.44
CA TYR A 108 -1.85 12.59 -8.69
C TYR A 108 -2.68 13.81 -9.07
N GLY A 109 -2.27 14.52 -10.12
CA GLY A 109 -2.93 15.72 -10.62
C GLY A 109 -2.67 16.95 -9.75
N MET A 110 -2.64 18.10 -10.42
CA MET A 110 -2.41 19.40 -9.82
C MET A 110 -3.49 19.79 -8.77
N ALA A 111 -3.23 20.70 -7.82
CA ALA A 111 -1.96 21.40 -7.59
C ALA A 111 -1.34 21.00 -6.25
N TRP A 112 -0.18 20.37 -6.32
CA TRP A 112 0.67 20.06 -5.19
C TRP A 112 1.62 21.20 -4.89
N HIS A 113 2.00 21.30 -3.62
CA HIS A 113 2.97 22.25 -3.11
C HIS A 113 3.96 21.49 -2.22
N CYS A 114 5.22 21.87 -2.27
CA CYS A 114 6.25 21.26 -1.43
C CYS A 114 7.13 22.33 -0.79
N ILE A 115 7.39 22.19 0.50
CA ILE A 115 8.30 23.02 1.28
C ILE A 115 9.36 22.10 1.87
N VAL A 116 10.63 22.48 1.71
CA VAL A 116 11.78 21.73 2.23
C VAL A 116 12.72 22.68 2.95
N GLY A 117 13.12 22.31 4.16
CA GLY A 117 14.04 23.13 4.97
C GLY A 117 14.50 22.42 6.24
N LYS A 118 15.51 22.99 6.90
CA LYS A 118 16.00 22.45 8.19
C LYS A 118 14.98 22.67 9.31
N SER A 119 14.35 23.84 9.32
CA SER A 119 13.29 24.22 10.25
C SER A 119 12.35 25.23 9.57
N PHE A 120 11.05 25.08 9.77
CA PHE A 120 10.01 26.00 9.33
C PHE A 120 8.76 25.82 10.19
N GLY A 121 7.97 26.89 10.32
CA GLY A 121 6.59 26.82 10.79
C GLY A 121 5.63 26.81 9.59
N SER A 122 4.51 26.11 9.70
CA SER A 122 3.48 26.08 8.66
C SER A 122 2.08 26.03 9.26
N PHE A 123 1.18 26.85 8.74
CA PHE A 123 -0.26 26.77 9.01
C PHE A 123 -0.97 26.84 7.65
N VAL A 124 -1.34 25.68 7.11
CA VAL A 124 -1.83 25.56 5.73
C VAL A 124 -3.16 24.85 5.68
N THR A 125 -4.02 25.29 4.76
CA THR A 125 -5.22 24.56 4.37
C THR A 125 -4.88 23.66 3.19
N HIS A 126 -5.21 22.37 3.30
CA HIS A 126 -4.95 21.37 2.28
C HIS A 126 -6.21 20.54 2.00
N SER A 127 -6.23 19.89 0.86
CA SER A 127 -7.25 18.93 0.49
C SER A 127 -7.08 17.65 1.33
N ASN A 128 -8.20 17.07 1.79
CA ASN A 128 -8.20 15.81 2.55
C ASN A 128 -7.51 14.68 1.78
N GLY A 129 -6.70 13.89 2.49
CA GLY A 129 -5.95 12.75 1.95
C GLY A 129 -4.78 13.15 1.05
N GLY A 130 -4.35 14.41 1.12
CA GLY A 130 -3.36 15.00 0.22
C GLY A 130 -2.20 15.65 0.95
N PHE A 131 -1.91 15.28 2.19
CA PHE A 131 -0.90 15.90 3.05
C PHE A 131 0.05 14.88 3.68
N VAL A 132 1.34 15.23 3.70
CA VAL A 132 2.37 14.56 4.48
C VAL A 132 3.41 15.55 4.98
N TYR A 133 3.85 15.34 6.21
CA TYR A 133 4.98 15.98 6.86
C TYR A 133 5.93 14.90 7.39
N PHE A 134 7.17 14.92 6.93
CA PHE A 134 8.19 13.96 7.33
C PHE A 134 9.57 14.60 7.31
N SER A 135 10.56 13.88 7.80
CA SER A 135 11.95 14.32 7.78
C SER A 135 12.86 13.21 7.30
N VAL A 136 13.90 13.61 6.55
CA VAL A 136 14.96 12.74 6.06
C VAL A 136 16.28 13.43 6.38
N ASP A 137 17.13 12.75 7.13
CA ASP A 137 18.38 13.29 7.68
C ASP A 137 18.14 14.60 8.47
N LYS A 138 18.65 15.74 7.99
CA LYS A 138 18.54 17.08 8.61
C LYS A 138 17.48 17.97 7.94
N LEU A 139 16.73 17.45 6.98
CA LEU A 139 15.71 18.20 6.24
C LEU A 139 14.32 17.71 6.63
N SER A 140 13.40 18.64 6.70
CA SER A 140 11.98 18.41 6.86
C SER A 140 11.27 18.73 5.55
N PHE A 141 10.26 17.94 5.22
CA PHE A 141 9.52 17.96 3.96
C PHE A 141 8.03 18.07 4.28
N LEU A 142 7.40 19.13 3.79
CA LEU A 142 5.95 19.31 3.84
C LEU A 142 5.42 19.27 2.41
N LEU A 143 4.62 18.27 2.08
CA LEU A 143 4.04 18.08 0.75
C LEU A 143 2.52 18.03 0.91
N PHE A 144 1.81 18.92 0.23
CA PHE A 144 0.36 19.01 0.36
C PHE A 144 -0.35 19.42 -0.93
N LYS A 145 -1.58 18.93 -1.13
CA LYS A 145 -2.45 19.26 -2.25
C LYS A 145 -3.44 20.37 -1.88
N THR A 146 -3.72 21.26 -2.82
CA THR A 146 -4.78 22.29 -2.70
C THR A 146 -5.84 22.14 -3.78
N VAL A 147 -7.04 22.66 -3.52
CA VAL A 147 -8.09 22.80 -4.55
C VAL A 147 -7.80 24.01 -5.43
N VAL A 148 -7.74 23.80 -6.75
CA VAL A 148 -7.66 24.89 -7.73
C VAL A 148 -9.01 24.98 -8.43
N ARG A 149 -9.69 26.12 -8.32
CA ARG A 149 -10.88 26.41 -9.13
C ARG A 149 -10.42 27.07 -10.42
N GLN A 150 -10.60 26.38 -11.56
CA GLN A 150 -10.39 27.00 -12.85
C GLN A 150 -11.49 28.05 -13.07
N VAL A 151 -11.11 29.31 -13.21
CA VAL A 151 -12.01 30.36 -13.68
C VAL A 151 -12.13 30.19 -15.19
N LYS A 152 -13.30 29.74 -15.67
CA LYS A 152 -13.61 29.77 -17.10
C LYS A 152 -13.73 31.24 -17.53
N SER A 153 -13.07 31.62 -18.62
CA SER A 153 -13.07 33.01 -19.10
C SER A 153 -14.50 33.51 -19.39
N PRO A 154 -14.80 34.82 -19.27
CA PRO A 154 -16.14 35.38 -19.48
C PRO A 154 -16.67 35.36 -20.93
N SER A 155 -16.01 34.67 -21.87
CA SER A 155 -16.32 34.72 -23.30
C SER A 155 -17.52 33.87 -23.75
N GLN A 156 -18.38 33.42 -22.83
CA GLN A 156 -19.64 32.72 -23.15
C GLN A 156 -20.91 33.56 -22.95
N LEU A 157 -20.81 34.84 -22.58
CA LEU A 157 -21.96 35.75 -22.63
C LEU A 157 -22.10 36.27 -24.07
N LYS A 158 -22.73 35.46 -24.94
CA LYS A 158 -23.34 35.98 -26.16
C LYS A 158 -24.61 36.72 -25.75
N LEU A 159 -24.59 38.05 -25.89
CA LEU A 159 -25.79 38.88 -26.03
C LEU A 159 -26.40 38.64 -27.41
#